data_AF-A0A957F100-F1
#
_entry.id   AF-A0A957F100-F1
#
_cell.length_a   1.000
_cell.length_b   1.000
_cell.length_c   1.000
_cell.angle_alpha   90.00
_cell.angle_beta   90.00
_cell.angle_gamma   90.00
#
_symmetry.space_group_name_H-M   'P 1'
#
loop_
_entity.id
_entity.type
_entity.pdbx_description
1 polymer ?
#
loop_
_entity_poly.entity_id
_entity_poly.type
_entity_poly.pdbx_seq_one_letter_code
_entity_poly.pdbx_strand_id
1 'polypeptide(L)' 'MRTRIPDFPLPLEPHEPEPLVPLNEILHALYTRARFDLRIDYGRSPLPALAPEDAEWAAQLLQSE' A
#
# COMPACT_ATOMS: atom_id res chain seq x y z
N MET A 1 2.04 -1.27 -5.94
CA MET A 1 2.82 -0.08 -5.46
C MET A 1 4.11 0.04 -6.28
N ARG A 2 4.57 1.26 -6.58
CA ARG A 2 5.85 1.49 -7.30
C ARG A 2 7.08 1.22 -6.44
N THR A 3 6.96 1.45 -5.12
CA THR A 3 8.03 1.23 -4.14
C THR A 3 7.46 0.49 -2.93
N ARG A 4 8.18 -0.55 -2.47
CA ARG A 4 7.84 -1.29 -1.25
C ARG A 4 8.05 -0.39 -0.03
N ILE A 5 7.12 -0.44 0.94
CA ILE A 5 7.34 0.23 2.22
C ILE A 5 8.49 -0.52 2.94
N PRO A 6 9.55 0.18 3.39
CA PRO A 6 10.65 -0.49 4.07
C PRO A 6 10.21 -1.00 5.44
N ASP A 7 10.88 -2.05 5.89
CA ASP A 7 10.78 -2.49 7.27
C ASP A 7 11.49 -1.45 8.15
N PHE A 8 10.97 -1.21 9.35
CA PHE A 8 11.54 -0.21 10.26
C PHE A 8 11.59 -0.74 11.70
N PRO A 9 12.61 -0.39 12.49
CA PRO A 9 12.64 -0.75 13.90
C PRO A 9 11.65 0.13 14.67
N LEU A 10 10.82 -0.49 15.52
CA LEU A 10 9.86 0.22 16.35
C LEU A 10 10.48 0.55 17.71
N PRO A 11 10.66 1.83 18.07
CA PRO A 11 11.20 2.20 19.37
C PRO A 11 10.25 1.76 20.50
N LEU A 12 10.81 1.09 21.51
CA LEU A 12 10.12 0.69 22.74
C LEU A 12 10.65 1.52 23.93
N GLU A 13 10.54 1.02 25.16
CA GLU A 13 11.19 1.67 26.30
C GLU A 13 12.72 1.62 26.16
N PRO A 14 13.44 2.57 26.77
CA PRO A 14 14.90 2.55 26.78
C PRO A 14 15.42 1.20 27.31
N HIS A 15 16.38 0.61 26.60
CA HIS A 15 16.99 -0.71 26.86
C HIS A 15 16.14 -1.92 26.47
N GLU A 16 14.97 -1.73 25.86
CA GLU A 16 14.24 -2.82 25.22
C GLU A 16 14.71 -3.04 23.77
N PRO A 17 14.73 -4.30 23.28
CA PRO A 17 15.08 -4.58 21.90
C PRO A 17 13.99 -4.05 20.97
N GLU A 18 14.37 -3.21 20.01
CA GLU A 18 13.44 -2.68 19.01
C GLU A 18 13.07 -3.77 18.00
N PRO A 19 11.79 -4.22 17.95
CA PRO A 19 11.37 -5.19 16.95
C PRO A 19 11.34 -4.55 15.56
N LEU A 20 11.75 -5.31 14.55
CA LEU A 20 11.62 -4.91 13.16
C LEU A 20 10.17 -5.11 12.70
N VAL A 21 9.53 -4.05 12.22
CA VAL A 21 8.14 -4.05 11.75
C VAL A 21 8.09 -4.18 10.22
N PRO A 22 7.58 -5.30 9.67
CA PRO A 22 7.40 -5.49 8.23
C PRO A 22 6.13 -4.78 7.74
N LEU A 23 6.16 -3.44 7.74
CA LEU A 23 4.96 -2.61 7.54
C LEU A 23 4.27 -2.86 6.20
N ASN A 24 5.04 -3.14 5.14
CA ASN A 24 4.47 -3.45 3.83
C ASN A 24 3.51 -4.66 3.90
N GLU A 25 3.94 -5.73 4.56
CA GLU A 25 3.18 -6.98 4.64
C GLU A 25 1.94 -6.82 5.51
N ILE A 26 2.09 -6.17 6.66
CA ILE A 26 0.98 -5.88 7.58
C ILE A 26 -0.10 -5.07 6.85
N LEU A 27 0.29 -4.04 6.11
CA LEU A 27 -0.65 -3.19 5.38
C LEU A 27 -1.39 -4.00 4.30
N HIS A 28 -0.67 -4.80 3.50
CA HIS A 28 -1.30 -5.60 2.45
C HIS A 28 -2.27 -6.64 3.04
N ALA A 29 -1.89 -7.32 4.11
CA ALA A 29 -2.77 -8.26 4.81
C ALA A 29 -4.05 -7.59 5.32
N LEU A 30 -3.95 -6.36 5.85
CA LEU A 30 -5.11 -5.58 6.27
C LEU A 30 -6.02 -5.22 5.10
N TYR A 31 -5.46 -4.76 3.97
CA TYR A 31 -6.21 -4.40 2.76
C TYR A 31 -7.01 -5.59 2.23
N THR A 32 -6.37 -6.76 2.15
CA THR A 32 -7.03 -8.01 1.73
C THR A 32 -8.12 -8.42 2.72
N ARG A 33 -7.84 -8.40 4.03
CA ARG A 33 -8.81 -8.81 5.06
C ARG A 33 -10.03 -7.88 5.12
N ALA A 34 -9.82 -6.57 4.95
CA ALA A 34 -10.89 -5.58 4.94
C ALA A 34 -11.68 -5.55 3.63
N ARG A 35 -11.22 -6.27 2.60
CA ARG A 35 -11.78 -6.31 1.24
C ARG A 35 -11.99 -4.91 0.67
N PHE A 36 -10.95 -4.09 0.72
CA PHE A 36 -11.03 -2.73 0.18
C PHE A 36 -11.24 -2.69 -1.33
N ASP A 37 -10.81 -3.73 -2.04
CA ASP A 37 -11.12 -3.99 -3.45
C ASP A 37 -12.63 -3.98 -3.73
N LEU A 38 -13.46 -4.49 -2.81
CA LEU A 38 -14.91 -4.50 -2.96
C LEU A 38 -15.59 -3.19 -2.54
N ARG A 39 -14.88 -2.34 -1.78
CA ARG A 39 -15.43 -1.11 -1.21
C ARG A 39 -15.05 0.13 -2.01
N ILE A 40 -13.92 0.10 -2.69
CA ILE A 40 -13.36 1.21 -3.45
C ILE A 40 -13.49 0.87 -4.92
N ASP A 41 -14.23 1.67 -5.66
CA ASP A 41 -14.36 1.53 -7.11
C ASP A 41 -13.13 2.15 -7.80
N TYR A 42 -12.10 1.32 -8.00
CA TYR A 42 -10.86 1.69 -8.69
C TYR A 42 -11.03 1.87 -10.21
N GLY A 43 -12.18 1.51 -10.79
CA GLY A 43 -12.48 1.77 -12.20
C GLY A 43 -12.86 3.23 -12.47
N ARG A 44 -13.13 4.02 -11.42
CA ARG A 44 -13.46 5.44 -11.56
C ARG A 44 -12.22 6.27 -11.80
N SER A 45 -12.38 7.30 -12.63
CA SER A 45 -11.33 8.30 -12.83
C SER A 45 -11.00 8.99 -11.51
N PRO A 46 -9.71 9.03 -11.10
CA PRO A 46 -9.29 9.62 -9.84
C PRO A 46 -9.47 11.15 -9.84
N LEU A 47 -9.72 11.71 -8.66
CA LEU A 47 -9.88 13.14 -8.43
C LEU A 47 -8.96 13.59 -7.28
N PRO A 48 -7.98 14.49 -7.53
CA PRO A 48 -7.61 15.08 -8.82
C PRO A 48 -7.07 14.03 -9.81
N ALA A 49 -7.05 14.39 -11.10
CA ALA A 49 -6.52 13.52 -12.13
C ALA A 49 -5.03 13.22 -11.89
N LEU A 50 -4.62 11.98 -12.18
CA LEU A 50 -3.22 11.56 -12.06
C LEU A 50 -2.35 12.20 -13.15
N ALA A 51 -1.05 12.30 -12.88
CA ALA A 51 -0.09 12.58 -13.93
C ALA A 51 -0.12 11.47 -15.00
N PRO A 52 0.20 11.75 -16.27
CA PRO A 52 0.12 10.76 -17.35
C PRO A 52 0.86 9.45 -17.06
N GLU A 53 2.08 9.55 -16.53
CA GLU A 53 2.93 8.41 -16.15
C GLU A 53 2.39 7.58 -14.98
N ASP A 54 1.62 8.19 -14.09
CA ASP A 54 0.94 7.50 -12.99
C ASP A 54 -0.36 6.85 -13.48
N ALA A 55 -1.06 7.49 -14.41
CA ALA A 55 -2.29 6.97 -15.00
C ALA A 55 -2.02 5.71 -15.84
N GLU A 56 -0.97 5.71 -16.66
CA GLU A 56 -0.55 4.53 -17.44
C GLU A 56 -0.15 3.38 -16.52
N TRP A 57 0.64 3.66 -15.48
CA TRP A 57 1.03 2.67 -14.49
C TRP A 57 -0.19 2.08 -13.75
N ALA A 58 -1.13 2.93 -13.31
CA ALA A 58 -2.33 2.48 -12.62
C ALA A 58 -3.22 1.62 -13.52
N ALA A 59 -3.37 1.99 -14.80
CA ALA A 59 -4.13 1.21 -15.77
C ALA A 59 -3.52 -0.19 -16.00
N GLN A 60 -2.19 -0.30 -16.09
CA GLN A 60 -1.50 -1.59 -16.18
C GLN A 60 -1.74 -2.44 -14.93
N LEU A 61 -1.70 -1.84 -13.74
CA LEU A 61 -1.91 -2.54 -12.47
C LEU A 61 -3.34 -3.12 -12.39
N LEU A 62 -4.36 -2.34 -12.76
CA LEU A 62 -5.75 -2.78 -12.74
C LEU A 62 -6.07 -3.88 -13.76
N GLN A 63 -5.27 -4.00 -14.84
CA GLN A 63 -5.40 -5.09 -15.81
C GLN A 63 -4.68 -6.37 -15.38
N SER A 64 -3.76 -6.28 -14.43
CA SER A 64 -2.95 -7.40 -13.93
C SER A 64 -3.51 -8.10 -12.68
N GLU A 65 -4.58 -7.55 -12.10
CA GLU A 65 -5.31 -8.12 -10.96
C GLU A 65 -6.35 -9.17 -11.38
#